data_AF-A0A8T2RI31-F1
#
_entry.id   AF-A0A8T2RI31-F1
#
_cell.length_a   1.000
_cell.length_b   1.000
_cell.length_c   1.000
_cell.angle_alpha   90.00
_cell.angle_beta   90.00
_cell.angle_gamma   90.00
#
_symmetry.space_group_name_H-M   'P 1'
#
loop_
_entity.id
_entity.type
_entity.pdbx_description
1 polymer ?
#
loop_
_entity_poly.entity_id
_entity_poly.type
_entity_poly.pdbx_seq_one_letter_code
_entity_poly.pdbx_strand_id
1 'polypeptide(L)'
;MMQNSAECGLMSCADITQLSARHAVVQSGGPFYPLALGRRDGFIMNRSLASAELPGPDSMMSSDVKIFRRKGFNEAQIVFQDIRSAEITFTGPDINIDLIVLKYLGL
;
A
#
# COMPACT_ATOMS: atom_id res chain seq x y z
N MET A 1 5.12 21.54 -0.88
CA MET A 1 6.33 21.66 -0.04
C MET A 1 6.52 20.35 0.70
N MET A 2 7.24 19.40 0.08
CA MET A 2 7.91 18.28 0.74
C MET A 2 9.30 18.29 0.14
N GLN A 3 10.20 19.06 0.76
CA GLN A 3 11.60 19.14 0.36
C GLN A 3 12.35 18.06 1.15
N ASN A 4 12.91 17.09 0.43
CA ASN A 4 13.96 16.14 0.82
C ASN A 4 13.90 15.45 2.20
N SER A 5 13.88 14.11 2.18
CA SER A 5 14.12 13.26 3.36
C SER A 5 15.50 13.45 3.99
N ALA A 6 16.43 14.13 3.32
CA ALA A 6 17.75 14.48 3.84
C ALA A 6 17.73 15.64 4.86
N GLU A 7 16.70 16.49 4.85
CA GLU A 7 16.64 17.68 5.74
C GLU A 7 15.85 17.42 7.03
N CYS A 8 15.15 16.29 7.15
CA CYS A 8 14.38 15.93 8.33
C CYS A 8 15.00 14.74 9.06
N GLY A 9 16.01 15.00 9.89
CA GLY A 9 16.55 14.00 10.85
C GLY A 9 15.56 13.56 11.94
N LEU A 10 14.30 14.02 11.89
CA LEU A 10 13.25 13.73 12.87
C LEU A 10 12.25 12.63 12.45
N MET A 11 12.19 12.25 11.16
CA MET A 11 11.18 11.29 10.67
C MET A 11 11.82 10.02 10.13
N SER A 12 11.23 8.88 10.47
CA SER A 12 11.66 7.57 9.96
C SER A 12 11.22 7.36 8.51
N CYS A 13 11.94 6.52 7.77
CA CYS A 13 11.54 6.08 6.42
C CYS A 13 10.16 5.43 6.43
N ALA A 14 9.83 4.73 7.52
CA ALA A 14 8.54 4.12 7.74
C ALA A 14 7.40 5.15 7.82
N ASP A 15 7.61 6.28 8.50
CA ASP A 15 6.64 7.38 8.58
C ASP A 15 6.50 8.10 7.24
N ILE A 16 7.62 8.34 6.54
CA ILE A 16 7.61 8.93 5.19
C ILE A 16 6.75 8.10 4.23
N THR A 17 6.90 6.78 4.25
CA THR A 17 6.13 5.88 3.38
C THR A 17 4.62 5.97 3.67
N GLN A 18 4.21 6.03 4.93
CA GLN A 18 2.79 6.20 5.29
C GLN A 18 2.24 7.57 4.86
N LEU A 19 3.02 8.63 5.06
CA LEU A 19 2.64 9.98 4.65
C LEU A 19 2.42 10.05 3.13
N SER A 20 3.34 9.49 2.35
CA SER A 20 3.25 9.41 0.89
C SER A 20 2.02 8.62 0.44
N ALA A 21 1.75 7.47 1.04
CA ALA A 21 0.57 6.66 0.71
C ALA A 21 -0.74 7.42 0.98
N ARG A 22 -0.85 8.12 2.12
CA ARG A 22 -2.02 8.94 2.42
C ARG A 22 -2.17 10.11 1.45
N HIS A 23 -1.06 10.71 1.02
CA HIS A 23 -1.09 11.76 -0.01
C HIS A 23 -1.62 11.21 -1.34
N ALA A 24 -1.17 10.02 -1.74
CA ALA A 24 -1.66 9.34 -2.94
C ALA A 24 -3.17 9.03 -2.84
N VAL A 25 -3.66 8.57 -1.68
CA VAL A 25 -5.10 8.33 -1.47
C VAL A 25 -5.92 9.60 -1.65
N VAL A 26 -5.48 10.71 -1.04
CA VAL A 26 -6.17 12.02 -1.17
C VAL A 26 -6.14 12.52 -2.61
N GLN A 27 -5.00 12.38 -3.30
CA GLN A 27 -4.86 12.77 -4.70
C GLN A 27 -5.72 11.90 -5.64
N SER A 28 -5.98 10.65 -5.26
CA SER A 28 -6.89 9.73 -5.97
C SER A 28 -8.38 10.01 -5.67
N GLY A 29 -8.72 11.07 -4.93
CA GLY A 29 -10.08 11.39 -4.52
C GLY A 29 -10.60 10.59 -3.32
N GLY A 30 -9.72 9.89 -2.61
CA GLY A 30 -10.04 9.16 -1.39
C GLY A 30 -10.17 10.07 -0.15
N PRO A 31 -10.71 9.53 0.96
CA PRO A 31 -10.91 10.31 2.18
C PRO A 31 -9.58 10.66 2.86
N PHE A 32 -9.53 11.82 3.51
CA PHE A 32 -8.43 12.16 4.41
C PHE A 32 -8.58 11.40 5.73
N TYR A 33 -7.50 10.74 6.16
CA TYR A 33 -7.43 10.08 7.46
C TYR A 33 -6.18 10.53 8.23
N PRO A 34 -6.30 10.75 9.56
CA PRO A 34 -5.15 11.11 10.39
C PRO A 34 -4.22 9.90 10.54
N LEU A 35 -2.92 10.15 10.43
CA LEU A 35 -1.88 9.15 10.65
C LEU A 35 -1.23 9.37 12.01
N ALA A 36 -1.09 8.29 12.78
CA ALA A 36 -0.23 8.27 13.96
C ALA A 36 1.22 8.07 13.52
N LEU A 37 2.06 9.06 13.79
CA LEU A 37 3.49 9.06 13.45
C LEU A 37 4.33 8.56 14.64
N GLY A 38 5.60 8.24 14.40
CA GLY A 38 6.52 7.73 15.41
C GLY A 38 6.92 6.27 15.20
N ARG A 39 6.69 5.69 14.01
CA ARG A 39 7.28 4.39 13.67
C ARG A 39 8.79 4.52 13.62
N ARG A 40 9.50 3.46 14.01
CA ARG A 40 10.95 3.37 13.88
C ARG A 40 11.30 2.45 12.72
N ASP A 41 12.40 2.77 12.03
CA ASP A 41 12.88 1.95 10.94
C ASP A 41 13.42 0.61 11.46
N GLY A 42 13.08 -0.46 10.74
CA GLY A 42 13.65 -1.78 11.01
C GLY A 42 15.08 -1.86 10.46
N PHE A 43 15.99 -2.45 11.22
CA PHE A 43 17.38 -2.69 10.78
C PHE A 43 17.54 -3.98 9.96
N ILE A 44 16.49 -4.80 9.87
CA ILE A 44 16.51 -6.11 9.23
C ILE A 44 15.54 -6.10 8.05
N MET A 45 16.04 -6.42 6.87
CA MET A 45 15.24 -6.66 5.67
C MET A 45 15.19 -8.16 5.40
N ASN A 46 13.99 -8.75 5.32
CA ASN A 46 13.84 -10.17 5.05
C ASN A 46 12.96 -10.40 3.80
N ARG A 47 13.63 -10.66 2.67
CA ARG A 47 12.96 -10.91 1.39
C ARG A 47 12.14 -12.19 1.40
N SER A 48 12.64 -13.26 2.02
CA SER A 48 11.94 -14.55 2.08
C SER A 48 10.64 -14.44 2.86
N LEU A 49 10.66 -13.70 3.98
CA LEU A 49 9.45 -13.39 4.74
C LEU A 49 8.45 -12.57 3.90
N ALA A 50 8.94 -11.56 3.18
CA ALA A 50 8.07 -10.74 2.33
C ALA A 50 7.39 -11.58 1.23
N SER A 51 8.12 -12.46 0.56
CA SER A 51 7.55 -13.37 -0.45
C SER A 51 6.56 -14.39 0.11
N ALA A 52 6.65 -14.74 1.39
CA ALA A 52 5.74 -15.69 2.04
C ALA A 52 4.49 -15.02 2.64
N GLU A 53 4.57 -13.73 2.97
CA GLU A 53 3.53 -12.98 3.68
C GLU A 53 2.80 -11.96 2.79
N LEU A 54 3.25 -11.74 1.56
CA LEU A 54 2.56 -10.92 0.56
C LEU A 54 1.92 -11.84 -0.48
N PRO A 55 0.60 -11.72 -0.74
CA PRO A 55 -0.04 -12.44 -1.82
C PRO A 55 0.49 -11.95 -3.17
N GLY A 56 0.51 -12.86 -4.15
CA GLY A 56 0.89 -12.53 -5.52
C GLY A 56 -0.30 -11.97 -6.29
N PRO A 57 -0.09 -11.37 -7.48
CA PRO A 57 -1.20 -10.93 -8.32
C PRO A 57 -2.10 -12.10 -8.78
N ASP A 58 -1.53 -13.32 -8.88
CA ASP A 58 -2.22 -14.53 -9.34
C ASP A 58 -2.55 -15.51 -8.20
N SER A 59 -2.47 -15.09 -6.92
CA SER A 59 -2.77 -15.99 -5.80
C SER A 59 -4.27 -16.26 -5.67
N MET A 60 -4.61 -17.47 -5.23
CA MET A 60 -6.01 -17.82 -5.01
C MET A 60 -6.53 -17.10 -3.76
N MET A 61 -7.74 -16.54 -3.83
CA MET A 61 -8.38 -15.84 -2.72
C MET A 61 -8.36 -16.62 -1.38
N SER A 62 -8.42 -17.96 -1.45
CA SER A 62 -8.37 -18.83 -0.27
C SER A 62 -7.01 -18.87 0.44
N SER A 63 -5.88 -18.67 -0.25
CA SER A 63 -4.57 -18.51 0.38
C SER A 63 -4.44 -17.15 1.03
N ASP A 64 -5.00 -16.13 0.40
CA ASP A 64 -4.80 -14.73 0.79
C ASP A 64 -5.61 -14.42 2.04
N VAL A 65 -6.83 -14.94 2.12
CA VAL A 65 -7.64 -14.94 3.35
C VAL A 65 -6.86 -15.55 4.53
N LYS A 66 -6.11 -16.65 4.32
CA LYS A 66 -5.30 -17.25 5.40
C LYS A 66 -4.16 -16.32 5.83
N ILE A 67 -3.50 -15.65 4.89
CA ILE A 67 -2.41 -14.71 5.17
C ILE A 67 -2.95 -13.51 5.96
N PHE A 68 -4.00 -12.86 5.48
CA PHE A 68 -4.57 -11.69 6.14
C PHE A 68 -5.24 -12.01 7.48
N ARG A 69 -5.85 -13.20 7.63
CA ARG A 69 -6.40 -13.64 8.93
C ARG A 69 -5.30 -13.80 9.99
N ARG A 70 -4.09 -14.22 9.62
CA ARG A 70 -2.93 -14.23 10.55
C ARG A 70 -2.50 -12.83 10.99
N LYS A 71 -2.80 -11.80 10.21
CA LYS A 71 -2.54 -10.39 10.54
C LYS A 71 -3.69 -9.72 11.30
N GLY A 72 -4.78 -10.44 11.57
CA GLY A 72 -5.92 -9.95 12.33
C GLY A 72 -6.98 -9.20 11.50
N PHE A 73 -6.99 -9.36 10.18
CA PHE A 73 -8.04 -8.76 9.34
C PHE A 73 -9.33 -9.58 9.39
N ASN A 74 -10.46 -8.87 9.38
CA ASN A 74 -11.79 -9.46 9.25
C ASN A 74 -12.12 -9.77 7.79
N GLU A 75 -13.02 -10.72 7.56
CA GLU A 75 -13.39 -11.21 6.22
C GLU A 75 -13.86 -10.07 5.28
N ALA A 76 -14.64 -9.12 5.80
CA ALA A 76 -15.07 -7.94 5.04
C ALA A 76 -13.91 -7.02 4.61
N GLN A 77 -12.87 -6.90 5.45
CA GLN A 77 -11.69 -6.09 5.12
C GLN A 77 -10.85 -6.77 4.05
N ILE A 78 -10.78 -8.10 4.07
CA ILE A 78 -10.04 -8.88 3.09
C ILE A 78 -10.68 -8.75 1.71
N VAL A 79 -12.01 -8.90 1.63
CA VAL A 79 -12.75 -8.74 0.37
C VAL A 79 -12.61 -7.32 -0.19
N PHE A 80 -12.68 -6.30 0.67
CA PHE A 80 -12.51 -4.91 0.23
C PHE A 80 -11.09 -4.62 -0.30
N GLN A 81 -10.08 -5.23 0.31
CA GLN A 81 -8.69 -5.08 -0.13
C GLN A 81 -8.45 -5.73 -1.50
N ASP A 82 -9.04 -6.91 -1.73
CA ASP A 82 -8.85 -7.69 -2.96
C ASP A 82 -9.46 -7.02 -4.19
N ILE A 83 -10.68 -6.44 -4.05
CA ILE A 83 -11.38 -5.72 -5.13
C ILE A 83 -10.58 -4.51 -5.67
N ARG A 84 -9.62 -3.99 -4.88
CA ARG A 84 -8.83 -2.80 -5.22
C ARG A 84 -7.37 -3.09 -5.58
N SER A 85 -7.03 -4.34 -5.91
CA SER A 85 -5.73 -4.66 -6.48
C SER A 85 -5.56 -3.96 -7.83
N ALA A 86 -4.99 -2.75 -7.80
CA ALA A 86 -4.62 -1.97 -8.97
C ALA A 86 -3.12 -2.11 -9.23
N GLU A 87 -2.74 -2.25 -10.50
CA GLU A 87 -1.35 -2.19 -10.92
C GLU A 87 -0.94 -0.71 -11.02
N ILE A 88 0.03 -0.28 -10.22
CA ILE A 88 0.57 1.08 -10.33
C ILE A 88 1.68 1.04 -11.38
N THR A 89 1.37 1.45 -12.61
CA THR A 89 2.38 1.59 -13.67
C THR A 89 2.99 2.99 -13.61
N PHE A 90 4.27 3.07 -13.26
CA PHE A 90 5.02 4.33 -13.29
C PHE A 90 5.48 4.63 -14.73
N THR A 91 4.66 5.33 -15.52
CA THR A 91 5.06 5.85 -16.83
C THR A 91 5.48 7.32 -16.72
N GLY A 92 6.75 7.58 -16.43
CA GLY A 92 7.33 8.93 -16.45
C GLY A 92 7.26 9.71 -15.12
N PRO A 93 7.45 11.04 -15.14
CA PRO A 93 7.43 11.88 -13.92
C PRO A 93 6.04 12.01 -13.29
N ASP A 94 5.01 11.58 -14.02
CA ASP A 94 3.63 11.60 -13.56
C ASP A 94 3.23 10.21 -13.07
N ILE A 95 2.68 10.14 -11.85
CA ILE A 95 1.98 8.95 -11.36
C ILE A 95 0.66 8.90 -12.12
N ASN A 96 0.65 8.18 -13.24
CA ASN A 96 -0.59 7.85 -13.92
C ASN A 96 -1.18 6.63 -13.21
N ILE A 97 -2.24 6.83 -12.44
CA ILE A 97 -3.06 5.72 -11.96
C ILE A 97 -3.85 5.26 -13.18
N ASP A 98 -3.21 4.47 -14.04
CA ASP A 98 -3.91 3.87 -15.15
C ASP A 98 -4.93 2.91 -14.55
N LEU A 99 -6.21 3.27 -14.66
CA LEU A 99 -7.32 2.58 -14.02
C LEU A 99 -7.56 1.25 -14.74
N ILE A 100 -6.67 0.27 -14.56
CA ILE A 100 -6.93 -1.13 -14.93
C ILE A 100 -8.15 -1.67 -14.18
N VAL A 101 -8.57 -0.99 -13.10
CA VAL A 101 -9.85 -1.18 -12.40
C VAL A 101 -11.07 -1.02 -13.34
N LEU A 102 -11.03 -0.19 -14.38
CA LEU A 102 -12.14 -0.14 -15.37
C LEU A 102 -12.13 -1.33 -16.34
N LYS A 103 -10.96 -1.92 -16.62
CA LYS A 103 -10.87 -3.06 -17.54
C LYS A 103 -11.50 -4.33 -16.94
N TYR A 104 -11.49 -4.47 -15.62
CA TYR A 104 -12.13 -5.60 -14.91
C TYR A 104 -13.55 -5.33 -14.43
N LEU A 105 -13.98 -4.07 -14.31
CA LEU A 105 -15.37 -3.73 -13.97
C LEU A 105 -16.28 -3.52 -15.19
N GLY A 106 -15.76 -3.56 -16.42
CA GLY A 106 -16.59 -3.46 -17.63
C GLY A 106 -17.42 -2.17 -17.69
N LEU A 107 -16.82 -1.05 -17.28
CA LEU A 107 -17.33 0.31 -17.49
C LEU A 107 -16.32 1.09 -18.35
#